data_AF-A0A939IQ46-F1
#
_entry.id   AF-A0A939IQ46-F1
#
_cell.length_a   1.000
_cell.length_b   1.000
_cell.length_c   1.000
_cell.angle_alpha   90.00
_cell.angle_beta   90.00
_cell.angle_gamma   90.00
#
_symmetry.space_group_name_H-M   'P 1'
#
loop_
_entity.id
_entity.type
_entity.pdbx_description
1 polymer ?
#
loop_
_entity_poly.entity_id
_entity_poly.type
_entity_poly.pdbx_seq_one_letter_code
_entity_poly.pdbx_strand_id
1 'polypeptide(L)'
;MRALLERELASEGLTFAHWTALVFAGGTPLSPSQIAQRQLAGHVVASEAEALAAIARLADAALLQSAPDGALQHTEAGRSLFAKLSKSVEDITGTLFAGLPEADLEATHRTLLEIAGRANKLLATK
;
A
#
# COMPACT_ATOMS: atom_id res chain seq x y z
N MET A 1 -6.06 12.05 3.05
CA MET A 1 -5.87 10.69 3.62
C MET A 1 -4.39 10.37 3.84
N ARG A 2 -3.52 10.45 2.81
CA ARG A 2 -2.08 10.13 2.94
C ARG A 2 -1.39 10.80 4.14
N ALA A 3 -1.55 12.10 4.32
CA ALA A 3 -0.93 12.83 5.44
C ALA A 3 -1.37 12.33 6.84
N LEU A 4 -2.62 11.86 6.98
CA LEU A 4 -3.09 11.28 8.25
C LEU A 4 -2.38 9.94 8.52
N LEU A 5 -2.31 9.09 7.50
CA LEU A 5 -1.59 7.83 7.60
C LEU A 5 -0.08 8.03 7.83
N GLU A 6 0.56 8.98 7.15
CA GLU A 6 1.97 9.29 7.38
C GLU A 6 2.25 9.72 8.82
N ARG A 7 1.33 10.47 9.45
CA ARG A 7 1.43 10.81 10.87
C ARG A 7 1.37 9.58 11.76
N GLU A 8 0.47 8.64 11.50
CA GLU A 8 0.39 7.40 12.29
C GLU A 8 1.62 6.50 12.07
N LEU A 9 2.07 6.35 10.82
CA LEU A 9 3.26 5.56 10.47
C LEU A 9 4.54 6.11 11.12
N ALA A 10 4.65 7.44 11.22
CA ALA A 10 5.81 8.08 11.85
C ALA A 10 5.98 7.67 13.32
N SER A 11 4.89 7.34 14.03
CA SER A 11 4.97 6.84 15.42
C SER A 11 5.65 5.47 15.53
N GLU A 12 5.63 4.68 14.45
CA GLU A 12 6.29 3.38 14.31
C GLU A 12 7.63 3.49 13.54
N GLY A 13 8.10 4.71 13.25
CA GLY A 13 9.29 4.95 12.43
C GLY A 13 9.16 4.49 10.97
N LEU A 14 7.92 4.34 10.48
CA LEU A 14 7.61 3.92 9.13
C LEU A 14 7.25 5.11 8.23
N THR A 15 7.27 4.85 6.92
CA THR A 15 6.90 5.81 5.87
C THR A 15 5.79 5.21 5.03
N PHE A 16 5.17 6.02 4.17
CA PHE A 16 4.16 5.52 3.25
C PHE A 16 4.71 4.46 2.26
N ALA A 17 5.99 4.54 1.90
CA ALA A 17 6.66 3.50 1.12
C ALA A 17 6.76 2.17 1.91
N HIS A 18 7.07 2.22 3.21
CA HIS A 18 7.06 1.02 4.05
C HIS A 18 5.65 0.42 4.15
N TRP A 19 4.63 1.25 4.36
CA TRP A 19 3.25 0.80 4.45
C TRP A 19 2.77 0.09 3.17
N THR A 20 3.01 0.70 2.00
CA THR A 20 2.58 0.11 0.73
C THR A 20 3.33 -1.19 0.42
N ALA A 21 4.61 -1.31 0.82
CA ALA A 21 5.35 -2.57 0.71
C ALA A 21 4.73 -3.68 1.57
N LEU A 22 4.33 -3.36 2.82
CA LEU A 22 3.60 -4.29 3.68
C LEU A 22 2.24 -4.69 3.07
N VAL A 23 1.47 -3.73 2.54
CA VAL A 23 0.20 -4.00 1.86
C VAL A 23 0.40 -4.96 0.68
N PHE A 24 1.39 -4.71 -0.18
CA PHE A 24 1.65 -5.56 -1.34
C PHE A 24 2.14 -6.95 -0.96
N ALA A 25 2.99 -7.07 0.05
CA ALA A 25 3.48 -8.36 0.55
C ALA A 25 2.40 -9.18 1.28
N GLY A 26 1.31 -8.56 1.76
CA GLY A 26 0.17 -9.24 2.38
C GLY A 26 -0.88 -9.75 1.38
N GLY A 27 -0.75 -9.41 0.10
CA GLY A 27 -1.68 -9.79 -0.95
C GLY A 27 -1.19 -11.00 -1.76
N THR A 28 -1.07 -10.81 -3.08
CA THR A 28 -0.50 -11.80 -3.99
C THR A 28 1.01 -11.95 -3.73
N PRO A 29 1.60 -13.16 -3.85
CA PRO A 29 3.05 -13.33 -3.80
C PRO A 29 3.75 -12.45 -4.84
N LEU A 30 4.66 -11.58 -4.38
CA LEU A 30 5.40 -10.64 -5.21
C LEU A 30 6.86 -10.60 -4.78
N SER A 31 7.76 -10.57 -5.76
CA SER A 31 9.18 -10.31 -5.51
C SER A 31 9.43 -8.85 -5.08
N PRO A 32 10.58 -8.55 -4.46
CA PRO A 32 10.97 -7.17 -4.15
C PRO A 32 10.90 -6.22 -5.35
N SER A 33 11.34 -6.67 -6.53
CA SER A 33 11.32 -5.86 -7.76
C SER A 33 9.90 -5.61 -8.26
N GLN A 34 9.00 -6.60 -8.15
CA GLN A 34 7.59 -6.40 -8.52
C GLN A 34 6.89 -5.41 -7.58
N ILE A 35 7.20 -5.45 -6.29
CA ILE A 35 6.70 -4.44 -5.33
C ILE A 35 7.24 -3.05 -5.69
N ALA A 36 8.54 -2.92 -5.98
CA ALA A 36 9.15 -1.66 -6.36
C ALA A 36 8.55 -1.07 -7.64
N GLN A 37 8.30 -1.91 -8.66
CA GLN A 37 7.61 -1.50 -9.89
C GLN A 37 6.19 -0.99 -9.62
N ARG A 38 5.43 -1.65 -8.74
CA ARG A 38 4.07 -1.19 -8.36
C ARG A 38 4.12 0.14 -7.61
N GLN A 39 5.09 0.33 -6.72
CA GLN A 39 5.27 1.59 -6.01
C GLN A 39 5.63 2.74 -6.98
N LEU A 40 6.50 2.49 -7.95
CA LEU A 40 6.83 3.46 -9.00
C LEU A 40 5.61 3.82 -9.85
N ALA A 41 4.89 2.81 -10.35
CA ALA A 41 3.69 3.02 -11.17
C ALA A 41 2.59 3.76 -10.39
N GLY A 42 2.50 3.54 -9.08
CA GLY A 42 1.58 4.24 -8.18
C GLY A 42 2.07 5.59 -7.66
N HIS A 43 3.22 6.10 -8.14
CA HIS A 43 3.85 7.34 -7.67
C HIS A 43 4.03 7.38 -6.15
N VAL A 44 4.33 6.22 -5.55
CA VAL A 44 4.60 6.08 -4.12
C VAL A 44 6.00 6.54 -3.77
N VAL A 45 6.96 6.28 -4.67
CA VAL A 45 8.38 6.62 -4.58
C VAL A 45 8.82 7.31 -5.87
N ALA A 46 9.95 8.02 -5.83
CA ALA A 46 10.53 8.67 -7.01
C ALA A 46 11.48 7.77 -7.81
N SER A 47 11.97 6.68 -7.21
CA SER A 47 12.92 5.75 -7.86
C SER A 47 12.78 4.31 -7.37
N GLU A 48 13.25 3.36 -8.17
CA GLU A 48 13.30 1.94 -7.79
C GLU A 48 14.22 1.73 -6.58
N ALA A 49 15.35 2.44 -6.54
CA ALA A 49 16.31 2.37 -5.44
C ALA A 49 15.68 2.78 -4.09
N GLU A 50 14.82 3.80 -4.10
CA GLU A 50 14.07 4.23 -2.91
C GLU A 50 13.10 3.15 -2.44
N ALA A 51 12.36 2.51 -3.36
CA ALA A 51 11.49 1.38 -3.03
C ALA A 51 12.27 0.20 -2.44
N LEU A 52 13.36 -0.21 -3.08
CA LEU A 52 14.19 -1.31 -2.62
C LEU A 52 14.84 -1.02 -1.26
N ALA A 53 15.25 0.22 -1.00
CA ALA A 53 15.75 0.63 0.30
C ALA A 53 14.68 0.54 1.40
N ALA A 54 13.44 0.94 1.11
CA ALA A 54 12.33 0.79 2.05
C ALA A 54 12.03 -0.69 2.32
N ILE A 55 12.03 -1.54 1.30
CA ILE A 55 11.83 -2.99 1.44
C ILE A 55 12.95 -3.62 2.27
N ALA A 56 14.21 -3.28 1.98
CA ALA A 56 15.36 -3.77 2.74
C ALA A 56 15.26 -3.40 4.22
N ARG A 57 14.85 -2.16 4.52
CA ARG A 57 14.67 -1.70 5.90
C ARG A 57 13.56 -2.46 6.65
N LEU A 58 12.50 -2.89 5.97
CA LEU A 58 11.48 -3.78 6.56
C LEU A 58 12.02 -5.19 6.81
N ALA A 59 12.88 -5.71 5.93
CA ALA A 59 13.54 -6.99 6.13
C ALA A 59 14.54 -6.94 7.31
N ASP A 60 15.33 -5.87 7.40
CA ASP A 60 16.27 -5.63 8.51
C ASP A 60 15.54 -5.51 9.86
N ALA A 61 14.34 -4.93 9.86
CA ALA A 61 13.46 -4.86 11.03
C ALA A 61 12.72 -6.19 11.32
N ALA A 62 13.00 -7.26 10.58
CA ALA A 62 12.33 -8.55 10.66
C ALA A 62 10.80 -8.45 10.53
N LEU A 63 10.30 -7.51 9.71
CA LEU A 63 8.88 -7.36 9.38
C LEU A 63 8.52 -8.08 8.07
N LEU A 64 9.46 -8.13 7.13
CA LEU A 64 9.34 -8.90 5.90
C LEU A 64 10.44 -9.96 5.82
N GLN A 65 10.15 -11.06 5.13
CA GLN A 65 11.13 -12.08 4.79
C GLN A 65 10.86 -12.62 3.38
N SER A 66 11.90 -13.12 2.73
CA SER A 66 11.75 -13.85 1.46
C SER A 66 11.24 -15.25 1.72
N ALA A 67 10.18 -15.65 1.01
CA ALA A 67 9.74 -17.01 0.88
C ALA A 67 10.70 -17.81 -0.05
N PRO A 68 10.63 -19.16 -0.07
CA PRO A 68 11.51 -19.99 -0.89
C PRO A 68 11.43 -19.70 -2.40
N ASP A 69 10.30 -19.19 -2.87
CA ASP A 69 10.05 -18.80 -4.27
C ASP A 69 10.54 -17.37 -4.59
N GLY A 70 11.12 -16.67 -3.62
CA GLY A 70 11.60 -15.29 -3.75
C GLY A 70 10.51 -14.22 -3.55
N ALA A 71 9.27 -14.60 -3.27
CA ALA A 71 8.22 -13.65 -2.91
C ALA A 71 8.45 -13.09 -1.50
N LEU A 72 8.07 -11.85 -1.27
CA LEU A 72 8.06 -11.27 0.07
C LEU A 72 6.79 -11.65 0.80
N GLN A 73 6.95 -12.05 2.06
CA GLN A 73 5.88 -12.35 2.98
C GLN A 73 6.13 -11.69 4.33
N HIS A 74 5.07 -11.46 5.09
CA HIS A 74 5.20 -10.96 6.45
C HIS A 74 5.83 -12.01 7.36
N THR A 75 6.70 -11.58 8.25
CA THR A 75 7.03 -12.36 9.45
C THR A 75 5.85 -12.33 10.44
N GLU A 76 5.95 -13.02 11.57
CA GLU A 76 4.94 -12.90 12.63
C GLU A 76 4.85 -11.47 13.18
N ALA A 77 6.01 -10.84 13.43
CA ALA A 77 6.07 -9.43 13.85
C ALA A 77 5.49 -8.49 12.78
N GLY A 78 5.79 -8.75 11.50
CA GLY A 78 5.22 -8.04 10.37
C GLY A 78 3.71 -8.12 10.31
N ARG A 79 3.14 -9.33 10.49
CA ARG A 79 1.68 -9.54 10.52
C ARG A 79 1.01 -8.77 11.65
N SER A 80 1.58 -8.83 12.85
CA SER A 80 1.05 -8.13 14.02
C SER A 80 1.05 -6.61 13.83
N LEU A 81 2.16 -6.05 13.35
CA LEU A 81 2.28 -4.62 13.04
C LEU A 81 1.31 -4.21 11.92
N PHE A 82 1.24 -5.00 10.85
CA PHE A 82 0.33 -4.75 9.73
C PHE A 82 -1.14 -4.74 10.19
N ALA A 83 -1.54 -5.67 11.04
CA ALA A 83 -2.89 -5.71 11.60
C ALA A 83 -3.19 -4.46 12.46
N LYS A 84 -2.26 -4.06 13.33
CA LYS A 84 -2.37 -2.83 14.13
C LYS A 84 -2.56 -1.59 13.26
N LEU A 85 -1.71 -1.43 12.24
CA LEU A 85 -1.76 -0.28 11.33
C LEU A 85 -3.01 -0.31 10.43
N SER A 86 -3.42 -1.49 9.96
CA SER A 86 -4.66 -1.66 9.19
C SER A 86 -5.88 -1.22 9.99
N LYS A 87 -5.94 -1.57 11.29
CA LYS A 87 -7.01 -1.12 12.18
C LYS A 87 -7.03 0.41 12.33
N SER A 88 -5.88 1.05 12.45
CA SER A 88 -5.77 2.51 12.49
C SER A 88 -6.24 3.16 11.18
N VAL A 89 -5.89 2.57 10.03
CA VAL A 89 -6.39 3.02 8.72
C VAL A 89 -7.91 2.90 8.65
N GLU A 90 -8.48 1.78 9.10
CA GLU A 90 -9.93 1.57 9.16
C GLU A 90 -10.64 2.60 10.05
N ASP A 91 -10.06 2.95 11.20
CA ASP A 91 -10.64 3.96 12.09
C ASP A 91 -10.61 5.36 11.46
N ILE A 92 -9.51 5.71 10.79
CA ILE A 92 -9.39 6.97 10.04
C ILE A 92 -10.42 7.01 8.91
N THR A 93 -10.51 5.96 8.10
CA THR A 93 -11.45 5.93 6.96
C THR A 93 -12.89 5.90 7.44
N GLY A 94 -13.21 5.14 8.48
CA GLY A 94 -14.53 5.12 9.11
C GLY A 94 -14.95 6.50 9.58
N THR A 95 -14.04 7.25 10.22
CA THR A 95 -14.31 8.64 10.65
C THR A 95 -14.51 9.58 9.47
N LEU A 96 -13.70 9.46 8.41
CA LEU A 96 -13.78 10.32 7.23
C LEU A 96 -15.06 10.08 6.41
N PHE A 97 -15.53 8.85 6.36
CA PHE A 97 -16.73 8.47 5.60
C PHE A 97 -18.02 8.50 6.43
N ALA A 98 -17.92 8.69 7.74
CA ALA A 98 -19.07 8.74 8.64
C ALA A 98 -20.07 9.84 8.20
N GLY A 99 -21.33 9.42 8.03
CA GLY A 99 -22.42 10.33 7.66
C GLY A 99 -22.53 10.65 6.16
N LEU A 100 -21.66 10.10 5.31
CA LEU A 100 -21.83 10.20 3.85
C LEU A 100 -22.95 9.28 3.36
N PRO A 101 -23.81 9.73 2.41
CA PRO A 101 -24.84 8.88 1.83
C PRO A 101 -24.24 7.71 1.06
N GLU A 102 -24.75 6.50 1.28
CA GLU A 102 -24.31 5.28 0.58
C GLU A 102 -24.45 5.43 -0.95
N ALA A 103 -25.55 6.02 -1.42
CA ALA A 103 -25.80 6.29 -2.84
C ALA A 103 -24.70 7.17 -3.47
N ASP A 104 -24.17 8.15 -2.73
CA ASP A 104 -23.11 9.03 -3.23
C ASP A 104 -21.76 8.29 -3.28
N LEU A 105 -21.48 7.43 -2.30
CA LEU A 105 -20.29 6.57 -2.29
C LEU A 105 -20.32 5.58 -3.47
N GLU A 106 -21.46 4.95 -3.71
CA GLU A 106 -21.66 4.05 -4.85
C GLU A 106 -21.52 4.77 -6.19
N ALA A 107 -22.14 5.94 -6.34
CA ALA A 107 -22.03 6.76 -7.55
C ALA A 107 -20.57 7.19 -7.80
N THR A 108 -19.87 7.60 -6.74
CA THR A 108 -18.45 7.96 -6.81
C THR A 108 -17.60 6.76 -7.21
N HIS A 109 -17.82 5.60 -6.59
CA HIS A 109 -17.09 4.38 -6.90
C HIS A 109 -17.26 3.96 -8.38
N ARG A 110 -18.51 3.92 -8.87
CA ARG A 110 -18.79 3.60 -10.29
C ARG A 110 -18.11 4.58 -11.24
N THR A 111 -18.14 5.87 -10.92
CA THR A 111 -17.51 6.91 -11.74
C THR A 111 -15.99 6.74 -11.80
N LEU A 112 -15.35 6.49 -10.65
CA LEU A 112 -13.90 6.25 -10.59
C LEU A 112 -13.49 4.99 -11.35
N LEU A 113 -14.26 3.90 -11.25
CA LEU A 113 -14.00 2.68 -12.01
C LEU A 113 -14.05 2.92 -13.52
N GLU A 114 -15.05 3.66 -14.00
CA GLU A 114 -15.18 3.99 -15.42
C GLU A 114 -14.02 4.86 -15.91
N ILE A 115 -13.63 5.89 -15.14
CA ILE A 115 -12.48 6.75 -15.47
C ILE A 115 -11.19 5.95 -15.51
N ALA A 116 -10.94 5.09 -14.50
CA ALA A 116 -9.76 4.24 -14.46
C ALA A 116 -9.71 3.28 -15.66
N GLY A 117 -10.86 2.68 -16.03
CA GLY A 117 -10.98 1.83 -17.21
C GLY A 117 -10.63 2.57 -18.51
N ARG A 118 -11.07 3.82 -18.67
CA ARG A 118 -10.73 4.66 -19.83
C ARG A 118 -9.26 5.04 -19.85
N ALA A 119 -8.69 5.44 -18.71
CA ALA A 119 -7.28 5.80 -18.60
C ALA A 119 -6.37 4.62 -18.97
N ASN A 120 -6.67 3.41 -18.47
CA ASN A 120 -5.90 2.21 -18.80
C ASN A 120 -5.98 1.85 -20.30
N LYS A 121 -7.15 2.00 -20.93
CA LYS A 121 -7.28 1.81 -22.38
C LYS A 121 -6.40 2.79 -23.16
N LEU A 122 -6.39 4.07 -22.77
CA LEU A 122 -5.57 5.09 -23.42
C LEU A 122 -4.07 4.81 -23.26
N LEU A 123 -3.63 4.37 -22.09
CA LEU A 123 -2.24 3.97 -21.84
C LEU A 123 -1.82 2.76 -22.69
N ALA A 124 -2.70 1.79 -22.92
CA ALA A 124 -2.40 0.62 -23.74
C ALA A 124 -2.33 0.91 -25.25
N THR A 125 -2.88 2.05 -25.70
CA THR A 125 -2.90 2.46 -27.11
C THR A 125 -1.84 3.51 -27.48
N LYS A 126 -1.06 3.98 -26.51
CA LYS A 126 0.08 4.89 -26.72
C LYS A 126 1.39 4.12 -26.60
#